data_AF-A0A497JMY2-F1
#
_entry.id   AF-A0A497JMY2-F1
#
_cell.length_a   1.000
_cell.length_b   1.000
_cell.length_c   1.000
_cell.angle_alpha   90.00
_cell.angle_beta   90.00
_cell.angle_gamma   90.00
#
_symmetry.space_group_name_H-M   'P 1'
#
loop_
_entity.id
_entity.type
_entity.pdbx_description
1 polymer ?
#
loop_
_entity_poly.entity_id
_entity_poly.type
_entity_poly.pdbx_seq_one_letter_code
_entity_poly.pdbx_strand_id
1 'polypeptide(L)'
;MALEEKYGALPSVSESTVESVMCEVDKFAAEMKHDPQGAMRSLEGEVEWLKENKDFLGRAVEASIDPALSLVEDKLTHKDWVELRCYLIKGVLLTLQMINEALKEHTKT
;
A
#
# COMPACT_ATOMS: atom_id res chain seq x y z
N MET A 1 14.55 -17.56 11.06
CA MET A 1 13.71 -17.70 9.87
C MET A 1 14.54 -17.44 8.63
N ALA A 2 14.59 -18.41 7.71
CA ALA A 2 15.25 -18.25 6.42
C ALA A 2 14.42 -17.34 5.49
N LEU A 3 15.03 -16.74 4.47
CA LEU A 3 14.30 -15.90 3.50
C LEU A 3 13.24 -16.70 2.74
N GLU A 4 13.54 -17.95 2.43
CA GLU A 4 12.60 -18.89 1.80
C GLU A 4 11.32 -19.08 2.63
N GLU A 5 11.46 -19.20 3.94
CA GLU A 5 10.34 -19.33 4.87
C GLU A 5 9.48 -18.05 4.93
N LYS A 6 10.09 -16.88 4.68
CA LYS A 6 9.39 -15.58 4.70
C LYS A 6 8.70 -15.25 3.37
N TYR A 7 9.32 -15.62 2.24
CA TYR A 7 8.97 -15.07 0.93
C TYR A 7 8.79 -16.12 -0.17
N GLY A 8 9.14 -17.39 0.07
CA GLY A 8 9.14 -18.44 -0.97
C GLY A 8 7.77 -18.78 -1.56
N ALA A 9 6.69 -18.38 -0.88
CA ALA A 9 5.32 -18.53 -1.38
C ALA A 9 4.79 -17.32 -2.16
N LEU A 10 5.57 -16.23 -2.27
CA LEU A 10 5.15 -15.08 -3.06
C LEU A 10 5.16 -15.43 -4.56
N PRO A 11 4.16 -14.96 -5.33
CA PRO A 11 4.11 -15.21 -6.76
C PRO A 11 5.23 -14.44 -7.49
N SER A 12 5.61 -14.93 -8.67
CA SER A 12 6.38 -14.14 -9.62
C SER A 12 5.52 -13.01 -10.19
N VAL A 13 6.09 -11.84 -10.41
CA VAL A 13 5.37 -10.68 -10.96
C VAL A 13 5.86 -10.40 -12.38
N SER A 14 4.93 -10.20 -13.31
CA SER A 14 5.24 -9.81 -14.69
C SER A 14 5.69 -8.36 -14.79
N GLU A 15 6.52 -8.04 -15.79
CA GLU A 15 6.97 -6.66 -16.06
C GLU A 15 5.78 -5.71 -16.27
N SER A 16 4.76 -6.15 -17.02
CA SER A 16 3.52 -5.38 -17.22
C SER A 16 2.78 -5.07 -15.92
N THR A 17 2.78 -5.99 -14.96
CA THR A 17 2.16 -5.76 -13.65
C THR A 17 2.95 -4.74 -12.84
N VAL A 18 4.29 -4.78 -12.91
CA VAL A 18 5.15 -3.77 -12.28
C VAL A 18 4.89 -2.39 -12.88
N GLU A 19 4.87 -2.28 -14.22
CA GLU A 19 4.58 -1.02 -14.93
C GLU A 19 3.20 -0.44 -14.55
N SER A 20 2.18 -1.29 -14.48
CA SER A 20 0.84 -0.86 -14.07
C SER A 20 0.83 -0.30 -12.66
N VAL A 21 1.56 -0.91 -11.73
CA VAL A 21 1.64 -0.42 -10.35
C VAL A 21 2.45 0.87 -10.26
N MET A 22 3.54 1.00 -11.03
CA MET A 22 4.31 2.25 -11.10
C MET A 22 3.45 3.42 -11.62
N CYS A 23 2.59 3.17 -12.61
CA CYS A 23 1.63 4.18 -13.07
C CYS A 23 0.69 4.63 -11.93
N GLU A 24 0.22 3.71 -11.09
CA GLU A 24 -0.64 4.04 -9.94
C GLU A 24 0.13 4.79 -8.83
N VAL A 25 1.43 4.53 -8.64
CA VAL A 25 2.30 5.33 -7.75
C VAL A 25 2.34 6.78 -8.22
N ASP A 26 2.65 7.01 -9.49
CA ASP A 26 2.77 8.35 -10.05
C ASP A 26 1.44 9.10 -10.02
N LYS A 27 0.35 8.39 -10.31
CA LYS A 27 -1.01 8.93 -10.22
C LYS A 27 -1.36 9.36 -8.81
N PHE A 28 -1.12 8.52 -7.80
CA PHE A 28 -1.39 8.88 -6.41
C PHE A 28 -0.56 10.08 -5.95
N ALA A 29 0.72 10.14 -6.33
CA ALA A 29 1.58 11.29 -6.02
C ALA A 29 1.06 12.59 -6.68
N ALA A 30 0.58 12.50 -7.93
CA ALA A 30 -0.05 13.62 -8.60
C ALA A 30 -1.36 14.05 -7.91
N GLU A 31 -2.21 13.10 -7.51
CA GLU A 31 -3.45 13.36 -6.78
C GLU A 31 -3.17 14.02 -5.43
N MET A 32 -2.21 13.52 -4.64
CA MET A 32 -1.79 14.13 -3.38
C MET A 32 -1.30 15.58 -3.55
N LYS A 33 -0.69 15.90 -4.70
CA LYS A 33 -0.24 17.27 -5.01
C LYS A 33 -1.39 18.20 -5.43
N HIS A 34 -2.37 17.68 -6.17
CA HIS A 34 -3.44 18.49 -6.77
C HIS A 34 -4.70 18.58 -5.91
N ASP A 35 -5.13 17.46 -5.32
CA ASP A 35 -6.26 17.35 -4.39
C ASP A 35 -5.92 16.37 -3.25
N PRO A 36 -5.12 16.79 -2.25
CA PRO A 36 -4.73 15.94 -1.14
C PRO A 36 -5.93 15.39 -0.35
N GLN A 37 -7.00 16.17 -0.20
CA GLN A 37 -8.19 15.74 0.55
C GLN A 37 -8.99 14.68 -0.21
N GLY A 38 -9.08 14.78 -1.54
CA GLY A 38 -9.63 13.75 -2.39
C GLY A 38 -8.83 12.46 -2.33
N ALA A 39 -7.51 12.56 -2.49
CA ALA A 39 -6.58 11.43 -2.43
C ALA A 39 -6.64 10.70 -1.08
N MET A 40 -6.64 11.46 0.03
CA MET A 40 -6.77 10.90 1.39
C MET A 40 -8.10 10.16 1.58
N ARG A 41 -9.22 10.74 1.14
CA ARG A 41 -10.54 10.07 1.24
C ARG A 41 -10.60 8.80 0.39
N SER A 42 -10.01 8.81 -0.81
CA SER A 42 -9.94 7.62 -1.65
C SER A 42 -9.14 6.52 -0.97
N LEU A 43 -7.98 6.86 -0.39
CA LEU A 43 -7.12 5.94 0.34
C LEU A 43 -7.83 5.35 1.58
N GLU A 44 -8.53 6.20 2.34
CA GLU A 44 -9.33 5.76 3.49
C GLU A 44 -10.42 4.78 3.04
N GLY A 45 -11.05 5.01 1.89
CA GLY A 45 -12.00 4.06 1.30
C GLY A 45 -11.39 2.71 0.96
N GLU A 46 -10.17 2.67 0.41
CA GLU A 46 -9.45 1.42 0.15
C GLU A 46 -9.13 0.65 1.45
N VAL A 47 -8.68 1.36 2.49
CA VAL A 47 -8.38 0.77 3.81
C VAL A 47 -9.65 0.27 4.48
N GLU A 48 -10.73 1.04 4.45
CA GLU A 48 -12.00 0.65 5.07
C GLU A 48 -12.59 -0.57 4.37
N TRP A 49 -12.56 -0.61 3.04
CA TRP A 49 -12.96 -1.79 2.29
C TRP A 49 -12.16 -3.03 2.71
N LEU A 50 -10.84 -2.91 2.91
CA LEU A 50 -10.02 -4.01 3.43
C LEU A 50 -10.39 -4.40 4.85
N LYS A 51 -10.71 -3.46 5.74
CA LYS A 51 -11.15 -3.77 7.11
C LYS A 51 -12.50 -4.50 7.11
N GLU A 52 -13.44 -4.07 6.29
CA GLU A 52 -14.77 -4.68 6.18
C GLU A 52 -14.74 -6.07 5.54
N ASN A 53 -13.92 -6.26 4.50
CA ASN A 53 -13.93 -7.49 3.69
C ASN A 53 -12.80 -8.46 4.02
N LYS A 54 -11.74 -7.98 4.67
CA LYS A 54 -10.49 -8.69 4.99
C LYS A 54 -9.91 -8.21 6.33
N ASP A 55 -10.73 -8.02 7.36
CA ASP A 55 -10.40 -7.45 8.69
C ASP A 55 -8.91 -7.51 9.09
N PHE A 56 -8.37 -8.71 9.31
CA PHE A 56 -6.97 -8.88 9.74
C PHE A 56 -5.94 -8.31 8.76
N LEU A 57 -6.21 -8.34 7.46
CA LEU A 57 -5.36 -7.73 6.44
C LEU A 57 -5.44 -6.20 6.51
N GLY A 58 -6.64 -5.63 6.62
CA GLY A 58 -6.81 -4.18 6.77
C GLY A 58 -6.10 -3.64 8.02
N ARG A 59 -6.17 -4.38 9.13
CA ARG A 59 -5.43 -4.07 10.36
C ARG A 59 -3.92 -4.23 10.19
N ALA A 60 -3.47 -5.26 9.47
CA ALA A 60 -2.05 -5.47 9.21
C ALA A 60 -1.45 -4.36 8.34
N VAL A 61 -2.20 -3.81 7.39
CA VAL A 61 -1.76 -2.65 6.58
C VAL A 61 -1.43 -1.47 7.48
N GLU A 62 -2.33 -1.09 8.40
CA GLU A 62 -2.06 0.01 9.32
C GLU A 62 -0.91 -0.30 10.27
N ALA A 63 -0.91 -1.48 10.91
CA ALA A 63 0.15 -1.85 11.84
C ALA A 63 1.55 -1.93 11.19
N SER A 64 1.62 -2.23 9.89
CA SER A 64 2.89 -2.37 9.17
C SER A 64 3.66 -1.07 9.01
N ILE A 65 2.98 0.08 9.12
CA ILE A 65 3.59 1.39 8.93
C ILE A 65 3.88 2.13 10.24
N ASP A 66 3.31 1.67 11.37
CA ASP A 66 3.47 2.28 12.69
C ASP A 66 4.95 2.49 13.07
N PRO A 67 5.86 1.51 12.90
CA PRO A 67 7.27 1.72 13.26
C PRO A 67 7.92 2.87 12.49
N ALA A 68 7.56 3.06 11.21
CA ALA A 68 8.10 4.14 10.39
C ALA A 68 7.58 5.50 10.85
N LEU A 69 6.30 5.60 11.22
CA LEU A 69 5.70 6.83 11.75
C LEU A 69 6.26 7.21 13.12
N SER A 70 6.45 6.24 14.02
CA SER A 70 7.01 6.50 15.36
C SER A 70 8.45 7.05 15.31
N LEU A 71 9.23 6.75 14.27
CA LEU A 71 10.60 7.27 14.11
C LEU A 71 10.66 8.78 13.83
N VAL A 72 9.55 9.38 13.41
CA VAL A 72 9.46 10.77 12.94
C VAL A 72 8.35 11.58 13.60
N GLU A 73 7.64 10.99 14.56
CA GLU A 73 6.48 11.60 15.23
C GLU A 73 6.82 12.94 15.91
N ASP A 74 8.02 13.07 16.47
CA ASP A 74 8.52 14.28 17.12
C ASP A 74 9.18 15.28 16.15
N LYS A 75 9.36 14.89 14.87
CA LYS A 75 10.11 15.67 13.86
C LYS A 75 9.21 16.35 12.84
N LEU A 76 7.98 15.87 12.68
CA LEU A 76 7.05 16.33 11.65
C LEU A 76 5.93 17.18 12.24
N THR A 77 5.42 18.13 11.44
CA THR A 77 4.14 18.74 11.77
C THR A 77 3.04 17.68 11.65
N HIS A 78 1.90 17.87 12.33
CA HIS A 78 0.77 16.95 12.19
C HIS A 78 0.35 16.76 10.74
N LYS A 79 0.39 17.83 9.93
CA LYS A 79 0.08 17.76 8.50
C LYS A 79 1.06 16.85 7.76
N ASP A 80 2.36 17.07 7.93
CA ASP A 80 3.40 16.28 7.24
C ASP A 80 3.37 14.82 7.70
N TRP A 81 3.03 14.58 8.97
CA TRP A 81 2.85 13.25 9.53
C TRP A 81 1.66 12.52 8.88
N VAL A 82 0.51 13.19 8.73
CA VAL A 82 -0.67 12.61 8.07
C VAL A 82 -0.37 12.32 6.60
N GLU A 83 0.32 13.22 5.91
CA GLU A 83 0.72 13.03 4.52
C GLU A 83 1.69 11.84 4.37
N LEU A 84 2.70 11.72 5.23
CA LEU A 84 3.61 10.57 5.25
C LEU A 84 2.85 9.26 5.51
N ARG A 85 1.92 9.25 6.47
CA ARG A 85 1.05 8.10 6.75
C ARG A 85 0.32 7.66 5.47
N CYS A 86 -0.24 8.59 4.71
CA CYS A 86 -0.94 8.28 3.47
C CYS A 86 -0.03 7.62 2.43
N TYR A 87 1.17 8.14 2.21
CA TYR A 87 2.14 7.53 1.29
C TYR A 87 2.56 6.13 1.73
N LEU A 88 2.82 5.93 3.03
CA LEU A 88 3.21 4.63 3.57
C LEU A 88 2.09 3.59 3.39
N ILE A 89 0.85 3.93 3.74
CA ILE A 89 -0.30 3.05 3.53
C ILE A 89 -0.45 2.72 2.04
N LYS A 90 -0.40 3.73 1.15
CA LYS A 90 -0.57 3.47 -0.29
C LYS A 90 0.51 2.53 -0.83
N GLY A 91 1.76 2.67 -0.38
CA GLY A 91 2.84 1.76 -0.75
C GLY A 91 2.54 0.28 -0.39
N VAL A 92 1.96 0.05 0.80
CA VAL A 92 1.52 -1.29 1.21
C VAL A 92 0.36 -1.79 0.34
N LEU A 93 -0.65 -0.96 0.11
CA LEU A 93 -1.81 -1.33 -0.72
C LEU A 93 -1.40 -1.68 -2.16
N LEU A 94 -0.48 -0.92 -2.75
CA LEU A 94 0.02 -1.20 -4.10
C LEU A 94 0.80 -2.52 -4.16
N THR A 95 1.55 -2.86 -3.11
CA THR A 95 2.21 -4.18 -2.99
C THR A 95 1.17 -5.30 -2.93
N LEU A 96 0.10 -5.12 -2.15
CA LEU A 96 -1.01 -6.09 -2.08
C LEU A 96 -1.73 -6.23 -3.43
N GLN A 97 -1.95 -5.12 -4.14
CA GLN A 97 -2.53 -5.11 -5.49
C GLN A 97 -1.64 -5.88 -6.48
N MET A 98 -0.33 -5.67 -6.43
CA MET A 98 0.65 -6.38 -7.26
C MET A 98 0.60 -7.89 -7.04
N ILE A 99 0.61 -8.33 -5.77
CA ILE A 99 0.49 -9.75 -5.41
C ILE A 99 -0.84 -10.32 -5.92
N ASN A 100 -1.93 -9.57 -5.77
CA ASN A 100 -3.25 -9.99 -6.24
C ASN A 100 -3.31 -10.16 -7.77
N GLU A 101 -2.71 -9.24 -8.54
CA GLU A 101 -2.65 -9.37 -10.00
C GLU A 101 -1.77 -10.56 -10.42
N ALA A 102 -0.60 -10.74 -9.79
CA ALA A 102 0.26 -11.90 -10.04
C ALA A 102 -0.46 -13.24 -9.77
N LEU A 103 -1.22 -13.35 -8.67
CA LEU A 103 -2.03 -14.54 -8.38
C LEU A 103 -3.11 -14.80 -9.45
N LYS A 104 -3.72 -13.75 -10.00
CA LYS A 104 -4.70 -13.88 -11.09
C LYS A 104 -4.05 -14.35 -12.38
N GLU A 105 -2.86 -13.87 -12.71
CA GLU A 105 -2.09 -14.34 -13.87
C GLU A 105 -1.79 -15.84 -13.77
N HIS A 106 -1.34 -16.31 -12.59
CA HIS A 106 -1.08 -17.72 -12.32
C HIS A 106 -2.32 -18.62 -12.42
N THR A 107 -3.52 -18.10 -12.18
CA THR A 107 -4.77 -18.87 -12.25
C THR A 107 -5.31 -18.98 -13.69
N LYS A 108 -4.81 -18.16 -14.62
CA LYS A 108 -5.20 -18.17 -16.04
C LYS A 108 -4.37 -19.10 -16.92
N THR A 109 -3.24 -19.58 -16.40
CA THR A 109 -2.37 -20.62 -16.98
C THR A 109 -2.73 -22.00 -16.47
#